data_AF-A0A4E0RUV6-F1
#
_entry.id   AF-A0A4E0RUV6-F1
#
_cell.length_a   1.000
_cell.length_b   1.000
_cell.length_c   1.000
_cell.angle_alpha   90.00
_cell.angle_beta   90.00
_cell.angle_gamma   90.00
#
_symmetry.space_group_name_H-M   'P 1'
#
loop_
_entity.id
_entity.type
_entity.pdbx_description
1 polymer ?
#
loop_
_entity_poly.entity_id
_entity_poly.type
_entity_poly.pdbx_seq_one_letter_code
_entity_poly.pdbx_strand_id
1 'polypeptide(L)'
;MAVLTQTQIDSILADLAHHTDTTEHITEMGVSIYKTLFAAHPEYISYFSKLQGLTKDNVGQSEGIRYYGRTLGEELIRLLKAASNPSVLEERIVQGAKDHKARPVTKDQFTGAAPIFIKYFQGQLKKQEDKDAIEKFLLHVMQAIAAKM
;
A
#
# COMPACT_ATOMS: atom_id res chain seq x y z
N MET A 1 -8.89 17.51 9.96
CA MET A 1 -9.56 17.67 8.65
C MET A 1 -9.43 16.36 7.88
N ALA A 2 -10.42 16.00 7.06
CA ALA A 2 -10.31 14.85 6.17
C ALA A 2 -9.20 15.07 5.13
N VAL A 3 -8.50 13.99 4.75
CA VAL A 3 -7.37 14.07 3.81
C VAL A 3 -7.87 14.09 2.37
N LEU A 4 -8.93 13.32 2.10
CA LEU A 4 -9.67 13.29 0.84
C LEU A 4 -11.15 13.58 1.09
N THR A 5 -11.84 14.13 0.09
CA THR A 5 -13.30 14.20 0.09
C THR A 5 -13.92 12.85 -0.30
N GLN A 6 -15.20 12.64 0.02
CA GLN A 6 -15.89 11.43 -0.42
C GLN A 6 -15.93 11.31 -1.95
N THR A 7 -16.10 12.42 -2.66
CA THR A 7 -16.09 12.43 -4.13
C THR A 7 -14.75 12.00 -4.74
N GLN A 8 -13.62 12.37 -4.12
CA GLN A 8 -12.30 11.91 -4.54
C GLN A 8 -12.15 10.41 -4.29
N ILE A 9 -12.62 9.92 -3.13
CA ILE A 9 -12.59 8.48 -2.80
C ILE A 9 -13.39 7.69 -3.83
N ASP A 10 -14.61 8.13 -4.15
CA ASP A 10 -15.48 7.45 -5.10
C ASP A 10 -14.88 7.44 -6.52
N SER A 11 -14.26 8.54 -6.96
CA SER A 11 -13.57 8.64 -8.25
C SER A 11 -12.38 7.67 -8.35
N ILE A 12 -11.52 7.66 -7.32
CA ILE A 12 -10.36 6.78 -7.25
C ILE A 12 -10.80 5.30 -7.20
N LEU A 13 -11.80 4.97 -6.38
CA LEU A 13 -12.31 3.60 -6.28
C LEU A 13 -12.96 3.11 -7.57
N ALA A 14 -13.59 3.98 -8.35
CA ALA A 14 -14.14 3.62 -9.65
C ALA A 14 -13.07 3.17 -10.65
N ASP A 15 -11.91 3.86 -10.68
CA ASP A 15 -10.78 3.44 -11.51
C ASP A 15 -10.13 2.14 -11.00
N LEU A 16 -10.08 1.94 -9.69
CA LEU A 16 -9.55 0.72 -9.07
C LEU A 16 -10.51 -0.46 -9.02
N ALA A 17 -11.76 -0.31 -9.47
CA ALA A 17 -12.82 -1.30 -9.28
C ALA A 17 -12.44 -2.68 -9.85
N HIS A 18 -11.94 -2.72 -11.09
CA HIS A 18 -11.52 -3.95 -11.76
C HIS A 18 -10.24 -4.60 -11.19
N HIS A 19 -9.51 -3.88 -10.33
CA HIS A 19 -8.36 -4.41 -9.60
C HIS A 19 -8.73 -4.92 -8.20
N THR A 20 -9.98 -4.69 -7.74
CA THR A 20 -10.35 -4.88 -6.32
C THR A 20 -11.74 -5.48 -6.10
N ASP A 21 -12.41 -5.90 -7.17
CA ASP A 21 -13.73 -6.53 -7.19
C ASP A 21 -13.73 -7.98 -6.68
N THR A 22 -12.59 -8.68 -6.78
CA THR A 22 -12.43 -10.05 -6.27
C THR A 22 -11.21 -10.19 -5.36
N THR A 23 -11.22 -11.25 -4.54
CA THR A 23 -10.06 -11.62 -3.72
C THR A 23 -8.82 -11.92 -4.57
N GLU A 24 -8.99 -12.45 -5.78
CA GLU A 24 -7.85 -12.71 -6.68
C GLU A 24 -7.29 -11.39 -7.21
N HIS A 25 -8.13 -10.52 -7.76
CA HIS A 25 -7.65 -9.25 -8.34
C HIS A 25 -6.99 -8.35 -7.29
N ILE A 26 -7.53 -8.27 -6.07
CA ILE A 26 -6.90 -7.48 -4.99
C ILE A 26 -5.55 -8.09 -4.56
N THR A 27 -5.42 -9.41 -4.63
CA THR A 27 -4.17 -10.12 -4.39
C THR A 27 -3.15 -9.81 -5.48
N GLU A 28 -3.55 -9.88 -6.74
CA GLU A 28 -2.70 -9.58 -7.90
C GLU A 28 -2.22 -8.12 -7.90
N MET A 29 -3.10 -7.17 -7.53
CA MET A 29 -2.74 -5.77 -7.34
C MET A 29 -1.65 -5.63 -6.29
N GLY A 30 -1.83 -6.23 -5.10
CA GLY A 30 -0.82 -6.17 -4.04
C GLY A 30 0.50 -6.85 -4.41
N VAL A 31 0.44 -8.01 -5.09
CA VAL A 31 1.63 -8.70 -5.60
C VAL A 31 2.39 -7.82 -6.60
N SER A 32 1.69 -7.08 -7.45
CA SER A 32 2.30 -6.17 -8.43
C SER A 32 3.04 -5.01 -7.77
N ILE A 33 2.49 -4.48 -6.66
CA ILE A 33 3.17 -3.49 -5.82
C ILE A 33 4.45 -4.10 -5.22
N TYR A 34 4.38 -5.30 -4.64
CA TYR A 34 5.57 -5.96 -4.09
C TYR A 34 6.64 -6.28 -5.15
N LYS A 35 6.24 -6.70 -6.36
CA LYS A 35 7.20 -6.91 -7.46
C LYS A 35 7.96 -5.61 -7.78
N THR A 36 7.26 -4.49 -7.81
CA THR A 36 7.88 -3.17 -8.03
C THR A 36 8.80 -2.79 -6.86
N LEU A 37 8.36 -3.01 -5.62
CA LEU A 37 9.14 -2.73 -4.42
C LEU A 37 10.43 -3.57 -4.36
N PHE A 38 10.34 -4.87 -4.59
CA PHE A 38 11.48 -5.78 -4.52
C PHE A 38 12.40 -5.72 -5.73
N ALA A 39 11.94 -5.18 -6.86
CA ALA A 39 12.82 -4.82 -7.97
C ALA A 39 13.72 -3.62 -7.61
N ALA A 40 13.18 -2.63 -6.90
CA ALA A 40 13.93 -1.46 -6.43
C ALA A 40 14.78 -1.75 -5.19
N HIS A 41 14.26 -2.58 -4.27
CA HIS A 41 14.84 -2.91 -2.97
C HIS A 41 14.78 -4.43 -2.72
N PRO A 42 15.60 -5.23 -3.42
CA PRO A 42 15.60 -6.68 -3.28
C PRO A 42 15.92 -7.15 -1.86
N GLU A 43 16.68 -6.36 -1.09
CA GLU A 43 17.00 -6.61 0.31
C GLU A 43 15.75 -6.69 1.22
N TYR A 44 14.66 -6.01 0.85
CA TYR A 44 13.42 -6.02 1.64
C TYR A 44 12.69 -7.36 1.61
N ILE A 45 12.97 -8.24 0.64
CA ILE A 45 12.36 -9.59 0.57
C ILE A 45 12.59 -10.32 1.90
N SER A 46 13.81 -10.22 2.44
CA SER A 46 14.22 -10.88 3.67
C SER A 46 13.55 -10.33 4.93
N TYR A 47 12.81 -9.22 4.85
CA TYR A 47 12.09 -8.65 6.00
C TYR A 47 10.75 -9.34 6.26
N PHE A 48 10.28 -10.11 5.27
CA PHE A 48 9.00 -10.79 5.33
C PHE A 48 9.21 -12.26 5.72
N SER A 49 8.59 -12.68 6.82
CA SER A 49 8.82 -14.02 7.38
C SER A 49 8.39 -15.17 6.46
N LYS A 50 7.40 -14.97 5.58
CA LYS A 50 6.98 -15.98 4.59
C LYS A 50 7.79 -15.95 3.29
N LEU A 51 8.76 -15.04 3.16
CA LEU A 51 9.61 -14.89 1.97
C LEU A 51 11.08 -15.26 2.25
N GLN A 52 11.37 -15.84 3.41
CA GLN A 52 12.74 -16.23 3.77
C GLN A 52 13.32 -17.21 2.76
N GLY A 53 14.55 -16.96 2.32
CA GLY A 53 15.24 -17.78 1.31
C GLY A 53 14.83 -17.49 -0.14
N LEU A 54 13.84 -16.63 -0.39
CA LEU A 54 13.48 -16.19 -1.74
C LEU A 54 14.38 -15.05 -2.21
N THR A 55 14.50 -14.91 -3.53
CA THR A 55 15.26 -13.86 -4.20
C THR A 55 14.33 -13.08 -5.13
N LYS A 56 14.82 -11.96 -5.67
CA LYS A 56 14.07 -11.18 -6.68
C LYS A 56 13.64 -12.01 -7.90
N ASP A 57 14.36 -13.09 -8.21
CA ASP A 57 14.12 -13.91 -9.39
C ASP A 57 12.96 -14.90 -9.21
N ASN A 58 12.65 -15.29 -7.97
CA ASN A 58 11.61 -16.29 -7.68
C ASN A 58 10.49 -15.79 -6.74
N VAL A 59 10.69 -14.69 -6.01
CA VAL A 59 9.72 -14.18 -5.03
C VAL A 59 8.35 -13.91 -5.64
N GLY A 60 8.33 -13.44 -6.89
CA GLY A 60 7.12 -13.09 -7.65
C GLY A 60 6.20 -14.26 -7.99
N GLN A 61 6.63 -15.50 -7.78
CA GLN A 61 5.89 -16.73 -8.05
C GLN A 61 5.52 -17.50 -6.76
N SER A 62 5.84 -16.95 -5.58
CA SER A 62 5.68 -17.65 -4.31
C SER A 62 4.28 -17.52 -3.69
N GLU A 63 3.85 -18.53 -2.94
CA GLU A 63 2.62 -18.43 -2.14
C GLU A 63 2.72 -17.35 -1.05
N GLY A 64 3.93 -17.15 -0.52
CA GLY A 64 4.19 -16.10 0.46
C GLY A 64 3.89 -14.70 -0.07
N ILE A 65 4.25 -14.40 -1.33
CA ILE A 65 3.97 -13.07 -1.91
C ILE A 65 2.47 -12.88 -2.13
N ARG A 66 1.73 -13.95 -2.45
CA ARG A 66 0.25 -13.89 -2.58
C ARG A 66 -0.41 -13.57 -1.24
N TYR A 67 0.04 -14.19 -0.14
CA TYR A 67 -0.43 -13.83 1.20
C TYR A 67 -0.26 -12.34 1.49
N TYR A 68 0.96 -11.81 1.30
CA TYR A 68 1.23 -10.40 1.59
C TYR A 68 0.54 -9.46 0.60
N GLY A 69 0.46 -9.84 -0.68
CA GLY A 69 -0.24 -9.11 -1.72
C GLY A 69 -1.69 -8.88 -1.34
N ARG A 70 -2.40 -9.94 -0.92
CA ARG A 70 -3.77 -9.82 -0.43
C ARG A 70 -3.87 -8.89 0.78
N THR A 71 -3.06 -9.10 1.83
CA THR A 71 -3.14 -8.28 3.05
C THR A 71 -2.84 -6.80 2.77
N LEU A 72 -1.87 -6.53 1.89
CA LEU A 72 -1.51 -5.17 1.50
C LEU A 72 -2.61 -4.53 0.67
N GLY A 73 -3.11 -5.22 -0.35
CA GLY A 73 -4.17 -4.72 -1.22
C GLY A 73 -5.43 -4.38 -0.42
N GLU A 74 -5.88 -5.30 0.44
CA GLU A 74 -7.01 -5.05 1.33
C GLU A 74 -6.78 -3.83 2.24
N GLU A 75 -5.59 -3.68 2.82
CA GLU A 75 -5.30 -2.58 3.73
C GLU A 75 -5.25 -1.21 3.03
N LEU A 76 -4.67 -1.15 1.84
CA LEU A 76 -4.64 0.07 1.03
C LEU A 76 -6.07 0.54 0.69
N ILE A 77 -6.97 -0.39 0.40
CA ILE A 77 -8.38 -0.06 0.15
C ILE A 77 -9.13 0.33 1.43
N ARG A 78 -8.83 -0.28 2.58
CA ARG A 78 -9.38 0.16 3.88
C ARG A 78 -8.94 1.58 4.23
N LEU A 79 -7.65 1.89 4.05
CA LEU A 79 -7.09 3.23 4.24
C LEU A 79 -7.79 4.24 3.32
N LEU A 80 -7.91 3.94 2.03
CA LEU A 80 -8.54 4.83 1.06
C LEU A 80 -10.02 5.10 1.40
N LYS A 81 -10.79 4.06 1.74
CA LYS A 81 -12.20 4.19 2.17
C LYS A 81 -12.35 4.97 3.47
N ALA A 82 -11.35 4.96 4.33
CA ALA A 82 -11.34 5.72 5.58
C ALA A 82 -10.91 7.18 5.42
N ALA A 83 -10.38 7.58 4.25
CA ALA A 83 -9.70 8.87 4.07
C ALA A 83 -10.57 10.13 4.31
N SER A 84 -11.90 9.98 4.22
CA SER A 84 -12.89 11.03 4.50
C SER A 84 -13.30 11.10 5.97
N ASN A 85 -12.94 10.09 6.78
CA ASN A 85 -13.31 9.99 8.19
C ASN A 85 -12.04 9.98 9.08
N PRO A 86 -11.71 11.11 9.74
CA PRO A 86 -10.47 11.24 10.51
C PRO A 86 -10.28 10.20 11.62
N SER A 87 -11.33 9.79 12.34
CA SER A 87 -11.18 8.82 13.44
C SER A 87 -10.91 7.43 12.89
N VAL A 88 -11.64 7.01 11.86
CA VAL A 88 -11.45 5.70 11.23
C VAL A 88 -10.08 5.64 10.53
N LEU A 89 -9.65 6.73 9.90
CA LEU A 89 -8.32 6.81 9.30
C LEU A 89 -7.21 6.69 10.36
N GLU A 90 -7.36 7.37 11.50
CA GLU A 90 -6.41 7.27 12.61
C GLU A 90 -6.34 5.83 13.16
N GLU A 91 -7.48 5.13 13.29
CA GLU A 91 -7.48 3.71 13.67
C GLU A 91 -6.65 2.85 12.70
N ARG A 92 -6.78 3.09 11.39
CA ARG A 92 -5.97 2.38 10.37
C ARG A 92 -4.50 2.74 10.47
N ILE A 93 -4.16 4.02 10.69
CA ILE A 93 -2.78 4.48 10.87
C ILE A 93 -2.14 3.83 12.12
N VAL A 94 -2.87 3.78 13.24
CA VAL A 94 -2.41 3.11 14.47
C VAL A 94 -2.21 1.61 14.24
N GLN A 95 -3.12 0.96 13.51
CA GLN A 95 -2.96 -0.45 13.16
C GLN A 95 -1.72 -0.66 12.27
N GLY A 96 -1.56 0.17 11.24
CA GLY A 96 -0.37 0.14 10.37
C GLY A 96 0.93 0.31 11.16
N ALA A 97 0.96 1.20 12.16
CA ALA A 97 2.12 1.35 13.02
C ALA A 97 2.42 0.08 13.83
N LYS A 98 1.40 -0.56 14.41
CA LYS A 98 1.55 -1.84 15.13
C LYS A 98 2.08 -2.94 14.22
N ASP A 99 1.64 -2.98 12.96
CA ASP A 99 2.04 -4.00 12.00
C ASP A 99 3.53 -3.92 11.63
N HIS A 100 4.14 -2.73 11.75
CA HIS A 100 5.52 -2.46 11.33
C HIS A 100 6.50 -2.19 12.49
N LYS A 101 6.01 -1.78 13.68
CA LYS A 101 6.84 -1.38 14.84
C LYS A 101 7.89 -2.41 15.29
N ALA A 102 7.54 -3.69 15.27
CA ALA A 102 8.44 -4.77 15.69
C ALA A 102 9.07 -5.51 14.51
N ARG A 103 9.13 -4.89 13.33
CA ARG A 103 9.60 -5.52 12.08
C ARG A 103 10.96 -4.96 11.65
N PRO A 104 11.68 -5.66 10.77
CA PRO A 104 13.02 -5.23 10.32
C PRO A 104 13.03 -3.93 9.50
N VAL A 105 11.87 -3.47 9.02
CA VAL A 105 11.76 -2.22 8.25
C VAL A 105 11.90 -1.00 9.16
N THR A 106 12.78 -0.09 8.80
CA THR A 106 12.98 1.18 9.51
C THR A 106 11.97 2.25 9.07
N LYS A 107 11.87 3.34 9.86
CA LYS A 107 11.05 4.53 9.51
C LYS A 107 11.43 5.13 8.16
N ASP A 108 12.73 5.22 7.89
CA ASP A 108 13.25 5.81 6.65
C ASP A 108 13.00 4.91 5.45
N GLN A 109 13.16 3.59 5.61
CA GLN A 109 12.81 2.63 4.55
C GLN A 109 11.31 2.62 4.26
N PHE A 110 10.47 2.69 5.30
CA PHE A 110 9.02 2.72 5.15
C PHE A 110 8.56 3.97 4.40
N THR A 111 8.99 5.16 4.83
CA THR A 111 8.63 6.42 4.17
C THR A 111 9.32 6.58 2.80
N GLY A 112 10.56 6.13 2.67
CA GLY A 112 11.32 6.13 1.42
C GLY A 112 10.72 5.23 0.34
N ALA A 113 9.91 4.23 0.72
CA ALA A 113 9.16 3.41 -0.23
C ALA A 113 7.92 4.12 -0.81
N ALA A 114 7.44 5.22 -0.21
CA ALA A 114 6.20 5.89 -0.64
C ALA A 114 6.15 6.24 -2.14
N PRO A 115 7.22 6.74 -2.79
CA PRO A 115 7.20 7.03 -4.23
C PRO A 115 6.88 5.82 -5.11
N ILE A 116 7.19 4.60 -4.65
CA ILE A 116 6.88 3.36 -5.39
C ILE A 116 5.37 3.10 -5.38
N PHE A 117 4.74 3.21 -4.21
CA PHE A 117 3.29 3.06 -4.06
C PHE A 117 2.54 4.15 -4.84
N ILE A 118 2.98 5.40 -4.70
CA ILE A 118 2.37 6.55 -5.37
C ILE A 118 2.40 6.37 -6.89
N LYS A 119 3.58 6.08 -7.47
CA LYS A 119 3.70 5.86 -8.91
C LYS A 119 2.86 4.70 -9.40
N TYR A 120 2.79 3.60 -8.63
CA TYR A 120 1.94 2.46 -8.97
C TYR A 120 0.46 2.87 -9.07
N PHE A 121 -0.08 3.53 -8.05
CA PHE A 121 -1.47 3.97 -8.06
C PHE A 121 -1.74 5.03 -9.13
N GLN A 122 -0.85 6.01 -9.28
CA GLN A 122 -0.97 7.01 -10.35
C GLN A 122 -1.03 6.35 -11.73
N GLY A 123 -0.37 5.20 -11.95
CA GLY A 123 -0.48 4.44 -13.20
C GLY A 123 -1.88 3.86 -13.47
N GLN A 124 -2.69 3.61 -12.44
CA GLN A 124 -4.04 3.03 -12.57
C GLN A 124 -5.14 4.09 -12.69
N LEU A 125 -4.87 5.32 -12.24
CA LEU A 125 -5.86 6.40 -12.22
C LEU A 125 -5.88 7.17 -13.54
N LYS A 126 -7.07 7.52 -14.02
CA LYS A 126 -7.26 8.17 -15.33
C LYS A 126 -7.13 9.67 -15.23
N LYS A 127 -7.67 10.30 -14.18
CA LYS A 127 -7.70 11.75 -14.03
C LYS A 127 -6.46 12.27 -13.31
N GLN A 128 -5.94 13.42 -13.73
CA GLN A 128 -4.80 14.06 -13.07
C GLN A 128 -5.12 14.46 -11.62
N GLU A 129 -6.33 14.98 -11.38
CA GLU A 129 -6.78 15.33 -10.02
C GLU A 129 -6.78 14.14 -9.06
N ASP A 130 -7.08 12.94 -9.54
CA ASP A 130 -7.04 11.70 -8.74
C ASP A 130 -5.59 11.23 -8.51
N LYS A 131 -4.70 11.42 -9.50
CA LYS A 131 -3.25 11.17 -9.36
C LYS A 131 -2.62 12.08 -8.31
N ASP A 132 -3.00 13.36 -8.28
CA ASP A 132 -2.51 14.33 -7.30
C ASP A 132 -3.09 14.04 -5.91
N ALA A 133 -4.37 13.65 -5.85
CA ALA A 133 -5.05 13.28 -4.61
C ALA A 133 -4.43 12.04 -3.95
N ILE A 134 -4.16 10.97 -4.73
CA ILE A 134 -3.58 9.75 -4.17
C ILE A 134 -2.15 9.95 -3.68
N GLU A 135 -1.38 10.81 -4.35
CA GLU A 135 -0.02 11.19 -3.93
C GLU A 135 -0.05 11.85 -2.55
N LYS A 136 -0.86 12.91 -2.40
CA LYS A 136 -1.01 13.61 -1.13
C LYS A 136 -1.47 12.67 -0.01
N PHE A 137 -2.43 11.78 -0.32
CA PHE A 137 -2.98 10.83 0.63
C PHE A 137 -1.93 9.81 1.11
N LEU A 138 -1.21 9.16 0.19
CA LEU A 138 -0.23 8.13 0.53
C LEU A 138 0.97 8.73 1.27
N LEU A 139 1.45 9.91 0.86
CA LEU A 139 2.49 10.63 1.62
C LEU A 139 2.05 10.88 3.07
N HIS A 140 0.84 11.43 3.25
CA HIS A 140 0.30 11.70 4.59
C HIS A 140 0.21 10.43 5.44
N VAL A 141 -0.41 9.37 4.92
CA VAL A 141 -0.64 8.13 5.67
C VAL A 141 0.68 7.45 6.00
N MET A 142 1.61 7.33 5.05
CA MET A 142 2.86 6.63 5.29
C MET A 142 3.77 7.39 6.28
N GLN A 143 3.79 8.72 6.21
CA GLN A 143 4.47 9.54 7.22
C GLN A 143 3.83 9.38 8.61
N ALA A 144 2.50 9.36 8.69
CA ALA A 144 1.78 9.21 9.95
C ALA A 144 1.98 7.82 10.58
N ILE A 145 2.00 6.75 9.78
CA ILE A 145 2.35 5.40 10.23
C ILE A 145 3.79 5.38 10.75
N ALA A 146 4.74 5.90 9.96
CA ALA A 146 6.14 5.93 10.34
C ALA A 146 6.39 6.71 11.64
N ALA A 147 5.71 7.83 11.85
CA ALA A 147 5.84 8.61 13.09
C ALA A 147 5.44 7.81 14.35
N LYS A 148 4.62 6.77 14.20
CA LYS A 148 4.11 5.92 15.29
C LYS A 148 4.80 4.55 15.39
N MET A 149 5.69 4.21 14.45
CA MET A 149 6.55 3.01 14.51
C MET A 149 7.47 3.07 15.74
#